data_AF-S8F877-F1
#
_entry.id   AF-S8F877-F1
#
_cell.length_a   1.000
_cell.length_b   1.000
_cell.length_c   1.000
_cell.angle_alpha   90.00
_cell.angle_beta   90.00
_cell.angle_gamma   90.00
#
_symmetry.space_group_name_H-M   'P 1'
#
loop_
_entity.id
_entity.type
_entity.pdbx_description
1 polymer ?
#
loop_
_entity_poly.entity_id
_entity_poly.type
_entity_poly.pdbx_seq_one_letter_code
_entity_poly.pdbx_strand_id
1 'polypeptide(L)'
;MNSLTHLSLDISPADPPPSLGAEPLTFLHLQTLIVSGCLAPMVLFFQRCSTPALTTLTIKANPHASFETTPKDFMRCLEVVSQKAESRDLFRHFILHHQASPFRESLASLSPLQALADVISPLCTLRQMETVDLSLPLHWGLFPTHASIEEIVASWPNLRTLRVDLGRNPIIGALPLSWNLLLTV
;
A
#
# COMPACT_ATOMS: atom_id res chain seq x y z
N MET A 1 17.84 6.29 -27.38
CA MET A 1 17.24 5.07 -26.79
C MET A 1 16.19 5.53 -25.80
N ASN A 2 14.93 5.13 -25.96
CA ASN A 2 13.86 5.52 -25.05
C ASN A 2 13.83 4.54 -23.88
N SER A 3 14.28 4.98 -22.70
CA SER A 3 14.20 4.19 -21.47
C SER A 3 12.79 4.27 -20.90
N LEU A 4 12.23 3.13 -20.48
CA LEU A 4 10.93 3.05 -19.81
C LEU A 4 11.04 3.67 -18.41
N THR A 5 10.47 4.86 -18.21
CA THR A 5 10.47 5.58 -16.93
C THR A 5 9.15 5.47 -16.18
N HIS A 6 8.06 5.14 -16.88
CA HIS A 6 6.71 5.02 -16.35
C HIS A 6 6.09 3.72 -16.81
N LEU A 7 5.50 2.96 -15.89
CA LEU A 7 4.86 1.69 -16.18
C LEU A 7 3.57 1.57 -15.37
N SER A 8 2.49 1.19 -16.04
CA SER A 8 1.22 0.82 -15.42
C SER A 8 0.90 -0.63 -15.77
N LEU A 9 0.65 -1.44 -14.76
CA LEU A 9 0.32 -2.86 -14.89
C LEU A 9 -1.01 -3.15 -14.20
N ASP A 10 -1.74 -4.10 -14.76
CA ASP A 10 -2.91 -4.71 -14.12
C ASP A 10 -2.61 -6.20 -13.95
N ILE A 11 -2.69 -6.69 -12.72
CA ILE A 11 -2.33 -8.06 -12.35
C ILE A 11 -3.60 -8.80 -11.97
N SER A 12 -4.00 -9.71 -12.83
CA SER A 12 -5.18 -10.54 -12.64
C SER A 12 -4.86 -11.76 -11.78
N PRO A 13 -5.77 -12.21 -10.89
CA PRO A 13 -5.61 -13.49 -10.20
C PRO A 13 -5.69 -14.69 -11.15
N ALA A 14 -6.22 -14.51 -12.37
CA ALA A 14 -6.22 -15.52 -13.41
C ALA A 14 -4.87 -15.64 -14.14
N ASP A 15 -3.98 -14.67 -13.95
CA ASP A 15 -2.64 -14.76 -14.53
C ASP A 15 -1.87 -15.90 -13.86
N PRO A 16 -1.17 -16.74 -14.65
CA PRO A 16 -0.40 -17.83 -14.08
C PRO A 16 0.65 -17.26 -13.12
N PRO A 17 0.83 -17.85 -11.93
CA PRO A 17 1.84 -17.41 -11.00
C PRO A 17 3.20 -17.49 -11.71
N PRO A 18 4.12 -16.54 -11.47
CA PRO A 18 5.37 -16.51 -12.18
C PRO A 18 6.16 -17.79 -11.86
N SER A 19 6.59 -18.53 -12.88
CA SER A 19 7.21 -19.86 -12.76
C SER A 19 8.44 -19.84 -11.83
N LEU A 20 8.54 -20.80 -10.90
CA LEU A 20 9.75 -21.02 -10.10
C LEU A 20 10.94 -21.26 -11.04
N GLY A 21 11.81 -20.26 -11.20
CA GLY A 21 12.97 -20.30 -12.10
C GLY A 21 13.00 -19.26 -13.22
N ALA A 22 11.91 -18.51 -13.48
CA ALA A 22 11.98 -17.39 -14.43
C ALA A 22 12.92 -16.25 -13.94
N GLU A 23 13.57 -15.56 -14.87
CA GLU A 23 14.46 -14.45 -14.52
C GLU A 23 13.72 -13.30 -13.81
N PRO A 24 14.36 -12.61 -12.86
CA PRO A 24 13.77 -11.44 -12.22
C PRO A 24 13.58 -10.30 -13.23
N LEU A 25 12.41 -9.66 -13.18
CA LEU A 25 12.10 -8.52 -14.05
C LEU A 25 12.86 -7.30 -13.54
N THR A 26 13.75 -6.74 -14.36
CA THR A 26 14.57 -5.59 -13.98
C THR A 26 14.24 -4.38 -14.84
N PHE A 27 13.84 -3.28 -14.21
CA PHE A 27 13.60 -2.00 -14.87
C PHE A 27 14.51 -0.92 -14.29
N LEU A 28 15.69 -0.76 -14.90
CA LEU A 28 16.78 0.08 -14.37
C LEU A 28 16.42 1.57 -14.25
N HIS A 29 15.61 2.08 -15.19
CA HIS A 29 15.28 3.50 -15.30
C HIS A 29 13.84 3.82 -14.88
N LEU A 30 13.11 2.84 -14.33
CA LEU A 30 11.71 3.03 -13.97
C LEU A 30 11.61 3.91 -12.73
N GLN A 31 10.97 5.07 -12.88
CA GLN A 31 10.75 6.05 -11.82
C GLN A 31 9.36 5.91 -11.21
N THR A 32 8.35 5.65 -12.05
CA THR A 32 6.95 5.54 -11.63
C THR A 32 6.39 4.19 -11.99
N LEU A 33 5.87 3.48 -10.99
CA LEU A 33 5.21 2.20 -11.17
C LEU A 33 3.79 2.27 -10.58
N ILE A 34 2.80 1.96 -11.41
CA ILE A 34 1.41 1.80 -11.01
C ILE A 34 1.05 0.33 -11.19
N VAL A 35 0.55 -0.32 -10.13
CA VAL A 35 0.13 -1.72 -10.18
C VAL A 35 -1.32 -1.81 -9.69
N SER A 36 -2.20 -2.37 -10.51
CA SER A 36 -3.62 -2.58 -10.21
C SER A 36 -3.94 -4.07 -10.12
N GLY A 37 -4.98 -4.46 -9.36
CA GLY A 37 -5.40 -5.86 -9.22
C GLY A 37 -5.43 -6.37 -7.77
N CYS A 38 -5.22 -7.68 -7.59
CA CYS A 38 -5.26 -8.33 -6.27
C CYS A 38 -3.90 -8.27 -5.54
N LEU A 39 -3.90 -8.04 -4.21
CA LEU A 39 -2.65 -7.94 -3.44
C LEU A 39 -1.80 -9.22 -3.47
N ALA A 40 -2.41 -10.41 -3.38
CA ALA A 40 -1.64 -11.66 -3.34
C ALA A 40 -0.78 -11.89 -4.61
N PRO A 41 -1.31 -11.76 -5.84
CA PRO A 41 -0.49 -11.72 -7.06
C PRO A 41 0.55 -10.59 -7.10
N MET A 42 0.21 -9.39 -6.60
CA MET A 42 1.16 -8.27 -6.53
C MET A 42 2.37 -8.57 -5.64
N VAL A 43 2.17 -9.24 -4.51
CA VAL A 43 3.26 -9.68 -3.63
C VAL A 43 4.28 -10.52 -4.41
N LEU A 44 3.80 -11.49 -5.19
CA LEU A 44 4.67 -12.34 -6.03
C LEU A 44 5.40 -11.53 -7.10
N PHE A 45 4.72 -10.55 -7.72
CA PHE A 45 5.34 -9.64 -8.67
C PHE A 45 6.46 -8.81 -8.01
N PHE A 46 6.19 -8.16 -6.87
CA PHE A 46 7.17 -7.33 -6.18
C PHE A 46 8.37 -8.12 -5.66
N GLN A 47 8.18 -9.39 -5.25
CA GLN A 47 9.28 -10.26 -4.86
C GLN A 47 10.30 -10.48 -6.00
N ARG A 48 9.84 -10.44 -7.25
CA ARG A 48 10.63 -10.76 -8.45
C ARG A 48 11.00 -9.54 -9.30
N CYS A 49 10.44 -8.38 -8.97
CA CYS A 49 10.70 -7.15 -9.68
C CYS A 49 11.84 -6.36 -9.01
N SER A 50 12.78 -5.87 -9.82
CA SER A 50 13.86 -4.96 -9.42
C SER A 50 13.68 -3.62 -10.12
N THR A 51 13.51 -2.56 -9.33
CA THR A 51 13.26 -1.20 -9.82
C THR A 51 14.14 -0.21 -9.04
N PRO A 52 15.47 -0.20 -9.30
CA PRO A 52 16.44 0.55 -8.48
C PRO A 52 16.24 2.07 -8.52
N ALA A 53 15.74 2.61 -9.64
CA ALA A 53 15.48 4.05 -9.81
C ALA A 53 14.05 4.47 -9.40
N LEU A 54 13.27 3.58 -8.76
CA LEU A 54 11.87 3.85 -8.47
C LEU A 54 11.74 4.97 -7.44
N THR A 55 11.01 6.01 -7.80
CA THR A 55 10.65 7.12 -6.91
C THR A 55 9.24 6.99 -6.36
N THR A 56 8.33 6.51 -7.20
CA THR A 56 6.89 6.48 -6.92
C THR A 56 6.32 5.10 -7.17
N LEU A 57 5.64 4.55 -6.16
CA LEU A 57 4.83 3.34 -6.27
C LEU A 57 3.39 3.67 -5.96
N THR A 58 2.50 3.35 -6.89
CA THR A 58 1.05 3.39 -6.67
C THR A 58 0.47 1.99 -6.78
N ILE A 59 -0.19 1.52 -5.73
CA ILE A 59 -0.91 0.25 -5.68
C ILE A 59 -2.41 0.55 -5.70
N LYS A 60 -3.13 -0.03 -6.65
CA LYS A 60 -4.59 0.02 -6.74
C LYS A 60 -5.15 -1.37 -6.47
N ALA A 61 -5.43 -1.65 -5.21
CA ALA A 61 -5.96 -2.93 -4.78
C ALA A 61 -7.47 -3.00 -5.06
N ASN A 62 -7.87 -3.97 -5.87
CA ASN A 62 -9.27 -4.20 -6.20
C ASN A 62 -9.74 -5.50 -5.55
N PRO A 63 -10.88 -5.51 -4.82
CA PRO A 63 -11.45 -6.74 -4.30
C PRO A 63 -11.98 -7.57 -5.49
N HIS A 64 -11.44 -8.77 -5.66
CA HIS A 64 -11.96 -9.72 -6.64
C HIS A 64 -13.06 -10.55 -5.99
N ALA A 65 -14.15 -10.83 -6.71
CA ALA A 65 -15.33 -11.53 -6.18
C ALA A 65 -15.03 -12.90 -5.54
N SER A 66 -13.87 -13.49 -5.86
CA SER A 66 -13.40 -14.78 -5.36
C SER A 66 -12.25 -14.70 -4.34
N PHE A 67 -11.70 -13.51 -4.08
CA PHE A 67 -10.57 -13.31 -3.17
C PHE A 67 -10.83 -12.10 -2.30
N GLU A 68 -11.20 -12.35 -1.05
CA GLU A 68 -11.22 -11.33 -0.02
C GLU A 68 -9.78 -10.89 0.26
N THR A 69 -9.52 -9.59 0.17
CA THR A 69 -8.21 -9.04 0.52
C THR A 69 -8.15 -8.92 2.03
N THR A 70 -7.25 -9.67 2.66
CA THR A 70 -7.14 -9.66 4.12
C THR A 70 -6.10 -8.64 4.60
N PRO A 71 -6.18 -8.17 5.87
CA PRO A 71 -5.12 -7.37 6.48
C PRO A 71 -3.74 -8.04 6.40
N LYS A 72 -3.70 -9.38 6.39
CA LYS A 72 -2.47 -10.17 6.28
C LYS A 72 -1.82 -10.05 4.91
N ASP A 73 -2.59 -10.08 3.83
CA ASP A 73 -2.08 -9.90 2.47
C ASP A 73 -1.52 -8.49 2.28
N PHE A 74 -2.17 -7.51 2.90
CA PHE A 74 -1.70 -6.14 2.94
C PHE A 74 -0.36 -6.00 3.68
N MET A 75 -0.25 -6.52 4.91
CA MET A 75 1.01 -6.50 5.66
C MET A 75 2.14 -7.15 4.85
N ARG A 76 1.88 -8.31 4.24
CA ARG A 76 2.85 -9.01 3.39
C ARG A 76 3.26 -8.17 2.17
N CYS A 77 2.34 -7.43 1.58
CA CYS A 77 2.64 -6.50 0.49
C CYS A 77 3.57 -5.38 0.97
N LEU A 78 3.28 -4.77 2.13
CA LEU A 78 4.12 -3.73 2.70
C LEU A 78 5.52 -4.23 3.06
N GLU A 79 5.63 -5.43 3.64
CA GLU A 79 6.90 -6.08 3.95
C GLU A 79 7.77 -6.25 2.69
N VAL A 80 7.19 -6.79 1.62
CA VAL A 80 7.94 -7.01 0.37
C VAL A 80 8.33 -5.68 -0.27
N VAL A 81 7.43 -4.69 -0.30
CA VAL A 81 7.76 -3.35 -0.83
C VAL A 81 8.88 -2.71 -0.02
N SER A 82 8.80 -2.76 1.30
CA SER A 82 9.79 -2.22 2.22
C SER A 82 11.17 -2.86 2.01
N GLN A 83 11.25 -4.19 2.03
CA GLN A 83 12.50 -4.92 1.80
C GLN A 83 13.13 -4.59 0.44
N LYS A 84 12.30 -4.41 -0.60
CA LYS A 84 12.78 -4.06 -1.93
C LYS A 84 13.22 -2.61 -2.03
N ALA A 85 12.66 -1.72 -1.20
CA ALA A 85 12.91 -0.28 -1.20
C ALA A 85 13.99 0.16 -0.21
N GLU A 86 14.40 -0.68 0.74
CA GLU A 86 15.39 -0.35 1.77
C GLU A 86 16.74 0.08 1.18
N SER A 87 17.12 -0.49 0.02
CA SER A 87 18.33 -0.10 -0.71
C SER A 87 18.13 1.02 -1.73
N ARG A 88 16.95 1.65 -1.77
CA ARG A 88 16.57 2.67 -2.77
C ARG A 88 16.48 4.05 -2.13
N ASP A 89 17.55 4.82 -2.26
CA ASP A 89 17.61 6.21 -1.78
C ASP A 89 16.59 7.14 -2.47
N LEU A 90 16.13 6.76 -3.67
CA LEU A 90 15.23 7.56 -4.50
C LEU A 90 13.76 7.28 -4.26
N PHE A 91 13.40 6.24 -3.51
CA PHE A 91 12.00 5.90 -3.28
C PHE A 91 11.39 6.88 -2.28
N ARG A 92 10.44 7.73 -2.71
CA ARG A 92 9.92 8.84 -1.88
C ARG A 92 8.41 8.83 -1.69
N HIS A 93 7.68 8.22 -2.62
CA HIS A 93 6.23 8.30 -2.66
C HIS A 93 5.61 6.90 -2.69
N PHE A 94 4.86 6.57 -1.64
CA PHE A 94 4.07 5.35 -1.55
C PHE A 94 2.58 5.69 -1.50
N ILE A 95 1.83 5.16 -2.45
CA ILE A 95 0.40 5.39 -2.56
C ILE A 95 -0.29 4.03 -2.67
N LEU A 96 -1.28 3.79 -1.81
CA LEU A 96 -2.11 2.61 -1.86
C LEU A 96 -3.58 3.00 -1.81
N HIS A 97 -4.30 2.62 -2.86
CA HIS A 97 -5.73 2.78 -2.96
C HIS A 97 -6.40 1.42 -2.91
N HIS A 98 -7.04 1.08 -1.80
CA HIS A 98 -7.99 -0.02 -1.78
C HIS A 98 -9.35 0.48 -2.28
N GLN A 99 -9.84 -0.10 -3.38
CA GLN A 99 -11.19 0.18 -3.84
C GLN A 99 -12.18 -0.54 -2.91
N ALA A 100 -13.13 0.20 -2.33
CA ALA A 100 -14.18 -0.41 -1.54
C ALA A 100 -15.02 -1.33 -2.43
N SER A 101 -15.30 -2.55 -1.96
CA SER A 101 -16.23 -3.43 -2.66
C SER A 101 -17.61 -2.76 -2.68
N PRO A 102 -18.37 -2.81 -3.78
CA PRO A 102 -19.73 -2.28 -3.82
C PRO A 102 -20.70 -3.09 -2.92
N PHE A 103 -20.29 -4.26 -2.46
CA PHE A 103 -21.06 -5.06 -1.52
C PHE A 103 -20.97 -4.45 -0.12
N ARG A 104 -22.13 -4.08 0.44
CA ARG A 104 -22.27 -3.53 1.80
C ARG A 104 -21.50 -4.40 2.80
N GLU A 105 -20.34 -3.93 3.21
CA GLU A 105 -19.57 -4.53 4.29
C GLU A 105 -20.43 -4.47 5.56
N SER A 106 -20.85 -5.63 6.04
CA SER A 106 -21.53 -5.73 7.33
C SER A 106 -20.49 -5.48 8.42
N LEU A 107 -20.74 -4.55 9.34
CA LEU A 107 -19.86 -4.35 10.50
C LEU A 107 -19.76 -5.61 11.39
N ALA A 108 -20.63 -6.61 11.18
CA ALA A 108 -20.55 -7.90 11.86
C ALA A 108 -19.33 -8.74 11.44
N SER A 109 -18.63 -8.39 10.36
CA SER A 109 -17.38 -9.03 9.92
C SER A 109 -16.13 -8.21 10.23
N LEU A 110 -16.23 -7.21 11.12
CA LEU A 110 -15.06 -6.47 11.57
C LEU A 110 -14.02 -7.46 12.11
N SER A 111 -12.84 -7.44 11.51
CA SER A 111 -11.67 -8.10 12.07
C SER A 111 -11.42 -7.54 13.48
N PRO A 112 -10.72 -8.29 14.36
CA PRO A 112 -10.32 -7.79 15.67
C PRO A 112 -9.65 -6.42 15.52
N LEU A 113 -9.90 -5.52 16.47
CA LEU A 113 -9.28 -4.20 16.45
C LEU A 113 -7.76 -4.35 16.44
N GLN A 114 -7.12 -3.75 15.43
CA GLN A 114 -5.67 -3.73 15.28
C GLN A 114 -5.19 -2.28 15.16
N ALA A 115 -4.04 -1.99 15.77
CA ALA A 115 -3.45 -0.66 15.67
C ALA A 115 -2.91 -0.46 14.24
N LEU A 116 -3.17 0.72 13.67
CA LEU A 116 -2.65 1.07 12.34
C LEU A 116 -1.13 0.93 12.28
N ALA A 117 -0.42 1.34 13.33
CA ALA A 117 1.03 1.27 13.43
C ALA A 117 1.57 -0.15 13.22
N ASP A 118 0.90 -1.18 13.76
CA ASP A 118 1.34 -2.57 13.60
C ASP A 118 1.35 -2.97 12.12
N VAL A 119 0.31 -2.57 11.40
CA VAL A 119 0.10 -2.92 9.99
C VAL A 119 1.08 -2.17 9.10
N ILE A 120 1.30 -0.89 9.35
CA ILE A 120 2.15 -0.04 8.49
C ILE A 120 3.62 -0.01 8.91
N SER A 121 3.96 -0.64 10.03
CA SER A 121 5.33 -0.74 10.55
C SER A 121 6.39 -1.13 9.50
N PRO A 122 6.12 -1.97 8.48
CA PRO A 122 7.13 -2.25 7.47
C PRO A 122 7.54 -1.02 6.66
N LEU A 123 6.63 -0.07 6.40
CA LEU A 123 6.96 1.17 5.70
C LEU A 123 7.73 2.16 6.58
N CYS A 124 7.58 2.07 7.91
CA CYS A 124 8.28 2.94 8.87
C CYS A 124 9.81 2.78 8.83
N THR A 125 10.33 1.69 8.26
CA THR A 125 11.78 1.50 8.03
C THR A 125 12.32 2.42 6.92
N LEU A 126 11.46 2.91 6.02
CA LEU A 126 11.81 3.73 4.87
C LEU A 126 11.92 5.21 5.26
N ARG A 127 13.01 5.59 5.94
CA ARG A 127 13.25 6.95 6.47
C ARG A 127 13.22 8.07 5.42
N GLN A 128 13.35 7.71 4.15
CA GLN A 128 13.38 8.62 3.01
C GLN A 128 11.98 9.07 2.52
N MET A 129 10.89 8.48 3.03
CA MET A 129 9.52 8.78 2.59
C MET A 129 9.16 10.27 2.74
N GLU A 130 8.58 10.83 1.68
CA GLU A 130 8.03 12.20 1.65
C GLU A 130 6.50 12.19 1.56
N THR A 131 5.93 11.18 0.91
CA THR A 131 4.48 11.04 0.73
C THR A 131 4.04 9.61 1.00
N VAL A 132 3.08 9.47 1.91
CA VAL A 132 2.41 8.21 2.19
C VAL A 132 0.90 8.45 2.14
N ASP A 133 0.23 7.83 1.17
CA ASP A 133 -1.23 7.89 1.03
C ASP A 133 -1.80 6.46 1.10
N LEU A 134 -2.64 6.20 2.10
CA LEU A 134 -3.23 4.90 2.38
C LEU A 134 -4.75 5.03 2.41
N SER A 135 -5.44 4.39 1.48
CA SER A 135 -6.88 4.17 1.53
C SER A 135 -7.12 2.70 1.87
N LEU A 136 -7.60 2.44 3.08
CA LEU A 136 -7.76 1.10 3.67
C LEU A 136 -9.25 0.79 3.92
N PRO A 137 -9.68 -0.48 3.82
CA PRO A 137 -11.06 -0.87 4.09
C PRO A 137 -11.44 -0.73 5.58
N LEU A 138 -12.66 -0.27 5.84
CA LEU A 138 -13.18 -0.09 7.20
C LEU A 138 -13.31 -1.44 7.95
N HIS A 139 -13.74 -2.50 7.26
CA HIS A 139 -13.96 -3.82 7.86
C HIS A 139 -12.68 -4.49 8.40
N TRP A 140 -11.49 -3.95 8.11
CA TRP A 140 -10.23 -4.43 8.66
C TRP A 140 -10.04 -4.07 10.15
N GLY A 141 -10.94 -3.27 10.73
CA GLY A 141 -10.89 -2.96 12.17
C GLY A 141 -9.65 -2.15 12.57
N LEU A 142 -9.05 -1.43 11.62
CA LEU A 142 -7.86 -0.63 11.88
C LEU A 142 -8.22 0.65 12.61
N PHE A 143 -7.53 0.91 13.71
CA PHE A 143 -7.74 2.11 14.51
C PHE A 143 -6.47 2.95 14.60
N PRO A 144 -6.48 4.21 14.13
CA PRO A 144 -5.40 5.15 14.35
C PRO A 144 -5.61 5.80 15.72
N THR A 145 -4.68 5.55 16.65
CA THR A 145 -4.59 6.36 17.88
C THR A 145 -3.65 7.54 17.63
N HIS A 146 -3.79 8.62 18.41
CA HIS A 146 -2.88 9.76 18.32
C HIS A 146 -1.42 9.33 18.50
N ALA A 147 -1.15 8.52 19.53
CA ALA A 147 0.17 7.96 19.79
C ALA A 147 0.70 7.12 18.62
N SER A 148 -0.15 6.30 17.97
CA SER A 148 0.28 5.54 16.80
C SER A 148 0.66 6.44 15.64
N ILE A 149 -0.10 7.52 15.40
CA ILE A 149 0.19 8.45 14.30
C ILE A 149 1.48 9.22 14.59
N GLU A 150 1.72 9.64 15.83
CA GLU A 150 2.97 10.29 16.23
C GLU A 150 4.19 9.39 16.00
N GLU A 151 4.09 8.11 16.38
CA GLU A 151 5.16 7.12 16.16
C GLU A 151 5.44 6.88 14.66
N ILE A 152 4.38 6.78 13.86
CA ILE A 152 4.46 6.67 12.40
C ILE A 152 5.16 7.90 11.80
N VAL A 153 4.72 9.10 12.18
CA VAL A 153 5.29 10.36 11.64
C VAL A 153 6.75 10.51 12.06
N ALA A 154 7.09 10.21 13.30
CA ALA A 154 8.47 10.21 13.79
C ALA A 154 9.37 9.22 13.03
N SER A 155 8.79 8.21 12.37
CA SER A 155 9.54 7.28 11.53
C SER A 155 10.03 7.92 10.22
N TRP A 156 9.37 8.97 9.72
CA TRP A 156 9.66 9.58 8.42
C TRP A 156 10.07 11.05 8.56
N PRO A 157 11.36 11.36 8.80
CA PRO A 157 11.82 12.73 9.02
C PRO A 157 11.62 13.67 7.83
N ASN A 158 11.43 13.14 6.61
CA ASN A 158 11.22 13.92 5.39
C ASN A 158 9.74 14.01 4.98
N LEU A 159 8.83 13.51 5.81
CA LEU A 159 7.41 13.41 5.49
C LEU A 159 6.79 14.79 5.31
N ARG A 160 6.22 15.01 4.13
CA ARG A 160 5.46 16.22 3.78
C ARG A 160 3.96 15.96 3.79
N THR A 161 3.55 14.74 3.48
CA THR A 161 2.14 14.40 3.35
C THR A 161 1.89 12.99 3.86
N LEU A 162 1.02 12.88 4.86
CA LEU A 162 0.44 11.63 5.32
C LEU A 162 -1.07 11.70 5.17
N ARG A 163 -1.61 10.79 4.37
CA ARG A 163 -3.04 10.59 4.24
C ARG A 163 -3.39 9.16 4.61
N VAL A 164 -4.32 9.00 5.53
CA VAL A 164 -4.91 7.72 5.88
C VAL A 164 -6.42 7.84 5.82
N ASP A 165 -7.03 7.19 4.84
CA ASP A 165 -8.47 7.10 4.65
C ASP A 165 -8.92 5.69 5.02
N LEU A 166 -9.72 5.55 6.07
CA LEU A 166 -10.23 4.25 6.54
C LEU A 166 -11.64 3.95 6.01
N GLY A 167 -12.09 4.69 4.98
CA GLY A 167 -13.42 4.58 4.41
C GLY A 167 -14.50 5.30 5.23
N ARG A 168 -15.76 5.12 4.82
CA ARG A 168 -16.94 5.75 5.46
C ARG A 168 -17.76 4.71 6.22
N ASN A 169 -18.14 5.03 7.46
CA ASN A 169 -19.06 4.21 8.24
C ASN A 169 -20.51 4.42 7.74
N PRO A 170 -21.24 3.38 7.32
CA PRO A 170 -22.61 3.52 6.81
C PRO A 170 -23.71 3.62 7.89
N ILE A 171 -23.40 3.34 9.16
CA ILE A 171 -24.42 3.29 10.25
C ILE A 171 -24.58 4.63 10.96
N ILE A 172 -23.52 5.44 10.97
CA ILE A 172 -23.55 6.80 11.50
C ILE A 172 -23.40 7.71 10.29
N GLY A 173 -24.42 8.52 9.98
CA GLY A 173 -24.33 9.57 8.96
C GLY A 173 -23.33 10.68 9.29
N ALA A 174 -22.25 10.39 10.00
CA ALA A 174 -21.27 11.35 10.51
C ALA A 174 -19.85 10.90 10.17
N LEU A 175 -19.23 11.73 9.32
CA LEU A 175 -17.81 11.95 9.11
C LEU A 175 -17.00 10.78 8.49
N PRO A 176 -16.26 11.04 7.39
CA PRO A 176 -15.20 10.11 6.98
C PRO A 176 -14.20 9.96 8.13
N LEU A 177 -13.80 8.72 8.46
CA LEU A 177 -12.64 8.46 9.32
C LEU A 177 -11.37 8.64 8.49
N SER A 178 -11.24 9.81 7.88
CA SER A 178 -10.09 10.21 7.10
C SER A 178 -9.20 11.10 7.96
N TRP A 179 -8.01 10.61 8.26
CA TRP A 179 -6.95 11.40 8.84
C TRP A 179 -6.11 11.97 7.71
N ASN A 180 -6.32 13.25 7.44
CA ASN A 180 -5.45 14.02 6.55
C ASN A 180 -4.50 14.82 7.43
N LEU A 181 -3.26 14.37 7.54
CA LEU A 181 -2.21 15.13 8.19
C LEU A 181 -1.38 15.78 7.07
N LEU A 182 -1.74 17.02 6.72
CA LEU A 182 -0.87 17.84 5.90
C LEU A 182 0.19 18.44 6.81
N LEU A 183 1.41 17.88 6.78
CA LEU A 183 2.55 18.46 7.48
C LEU A 183 3.06 19.62 6.62
N THR A 184 2.58 20.84 6.89
CA THR A 184 3.26 22.05 6.41
C THR A 184 4.55 22.19 7.20
N VAL A 185 5.67 21.81 6.57
CA VAL A 185 7.03 22.13 7.02
C VAL A 185 7.36 23.57 6.67
#